data_AF-A0A376Y256-F1
#
_entry.id   AF-A0A376Y256-F1
#
_cell.length_a   1.000
_cell.length_b   1.000
_cell.length_c   1.000
_cell.angle_alpha   90.00
_cell.angle_beta   90.00
_cell.angle_gamma   90.00
#
_symmetry.space_group_name_H-M   'P 1'
#
loop_
_entity.id
_entity.type
_entity.pdbx_description
1 polymer ?
#
loop_
_entity_poly.entity_id
_entity_poly.type
_entity_poly.pdbx_seq_one_letter_code
_entity_poly.pdbx_strand_id
1 'polypeptide(L)'
;MPTVLTRKNAFLSVNGGEPAPLAHHSYEGALKAIAFELEKRNLNDSVALIGHRIAHGGSIFTESAIITDEVIDNIRRVSPLAPLHNYANLSGIESGAAIISGRNSGGGI
;
A
#
# COMPACT_ATOMS: atom_id res chain seq x y z
N MET A 1 -5.71 8.42 -22.90
CA MET A 1 -4.87 9.47 -22.29
C MET A 1 -4.19 8.85 -21.09
N PRO A 2 -2.85 8.69 -21.05
CA PRO A 2 -2.18 8.19 -19.87
C PRO A 2 -2.21 9.29 -18.80
N THR A 3 -2.94 9.08 -17.72
CA THR A 3 -2.95 10.00 -16.58
C THR A 3 -1.62 9.88 -15.86
N VAL A 4 -0.71 10.83 -16.10
CA VAL A 4 0.51 10.98 -15.30
C VAL A 4 0.08 11.52 -13.94
N LEU A 5 -0.11 10.63 -12.96
CA LEU A 5 -0.34 10.97 -11.55
C LEU A 5 0.94 11.62 -11.01
N THR A 6 1.02 12.95 -11.04
CA THR A 6 2.10 13.71 -10.39
C THR A 6 1.73 13.95 -8.93
N ARG A 7 2.73 13.86 -8.02
CA ARG A 7 2.55 14.05 -6.56
C ARG A 7 1.76 15.31 -6.19
N LYS A 8 1.77 16.37 -6.99
CA LYS A 8 1.20 17.68 -6.61
C LYS A 8 -0.33 17.74 -6.64
N ASN A 9 -0.99 16.86 -7.40
CA ASN A 9 -2.45 16.86 -7.56
C ASN A 9 -3.04 15.48 -7.20
N ALA A 10 -2.48 14.81 -6.20
CA ALA A 10 -2.99 13.51 -5.79
C ALA A 10 -4.34 13.67 -5.08
N PHE A 11 -5.36 12.92 -5.53
CA PHE A 11 -6.70 12.94 -4.97
C PHE A 11 -7.23 11.52 -4.80
N LEU A 12 -8.22 11.37 -3.93
CA LEU A 12 -9.02 10.16 -3.77
C LEU A 12 -10.42 10.43 -4.34
N SER A 13 -10.90 9.52 -5.18
CA SER A 13 -12.31 9.47 -5.62
C SER A 13 -12.83 8.07 -5.32
N VAL A 14 -14.00 7.98 -4.72
CA VAL A 14 -14.64 6.70 -4.37
C VAL A 14 -15.84 6.48 -5.28
N ASN A 15 -15.86 5.36 -6.00
CA ASN A 15 -16.94 4.99 -6.92
C ASN A 15 -17.30 6.08 -7.94
N GLY A 16 -16.31 6.85 -8.40
CA GLY A 16 -16.51 7.95 -9.36
C GLY A 16 -17.09 9.24 -8.75
N GLY A 17 -17.16 9.33 -7.42
CA GLY A 17 -17.58 10.55 -6.72
C GLY A 17 -16.55 11.69 -6.79
N GLU A 18 -16.93 12.84 -6.25
CA GLU A 18 -16.11 14.07 -6.28
C GLU A 18 -14.69 13.84 -5.73
N PRO A 19 -13.64 14.24 -6.47
CA PRO A 19 -12.26 14.16 -6.02
C PRO A 19 -11.99 14.93 -4.73
N ALA A 20 -11.48 14.25 -3.70
CA ALA A 20 -10.96 14.87 -2.49
C ALA A 20 -9.42 14.93 -2.54
N PRO A 21 -8.79 16.10 -2.42
CA PRO A 21 -7.33 16.21 -2.42
C PRO A 21 -6.73 15.47 -1.21
N LEU A 22 -5.59 14.81 -1.42
CA LEU A 22 -4.87 14.17 -0.32
C LEU A 22 -4.12 15.21 0.52
N ALA A 23 -4.30 15.19 1.84
CA ALA A 23 -3.60 16.10 2.76
C ALA A 23 -2.07 15.92 2.73
N HIS A 24 -1.60 14.70 2.48
CA HIS A 24 -0.19 14.37 2.36
C HIS A 24 0.06 13.57 1.09
N HIS A 25 0.95 14.09 0.23
CA HIS A 25 1.30 13.51 -1.07
C HIS A 25 2.37 12.41 -0.95
N SER A 26 2.16 11.46 -0.04
CA SER A 26 3.03 10.30 0.22
C SER A 26 2.23 8.99 0.10
N TYR A 27 2.92 7.86 0.01
CA TYR A 27 2.27 6.53 0.03
C TYR A 27 1.46 6.32 1.31
N GLU A 28 2.02 6.70 2.45
CA GLU A 28 1.35 6.65 3.75
C GLU A 28 0.10 7.53 3.78
N GLY A 29 0.18 8.77 3.27
CA GLY A 29 -0.97 9.67 3.20
C GLY A 29 -2.10 9.14 2.32
N ALA A 30 -1.76 8.57 1.16
CA ALA A 30 -2.72 7.93 0.27
C ALA A 30 -3.39 6.72 0.93
N LEU A 31 -2.62 5.84 1.58
CA LEU A 31 -3.18 4.67 2.26
C LEU A 31 -4.02 5.05 3.48
N LYS A 32 -3.63 6.09 4.23
CA LYS A 32 -4.45 6.64 5.34
C LYS A 32 -5.79 7.16 4.83
N ALA A 33 -5.82 7.86 3.69
CA ALA A 33 -7.06 8.32 3.08
C ALA A 33 -7.96 7.14 2.65
N ILE A 34 -7.37 6.08 2.08
CA ILE A 34 -8.11 4.85 1.75
C ILE A 34 -8.66 4.20 3.03
N ALA A 35 -7.85 4.04 4.08
CA ALA A 35 -8.27 3.46 5.35
C ALA A 35 -9.43 4.24 5.99
N PHE A 36 -9.38 5.57 5.96
CA PHE A 36 -10.46 6.44 6.43
C PHE A 36 -11.77 6.23 5.65
N GLU A 37 -11.70 6.07 4.33
CA GLU A 37 -12.90 5.75 3.54
C GLU A 37 -13.45 4.34 3.81
N LEU A 38 -12.59 3.37 4.14
CA LEU A 38 -13.04 2.04 4.59
C LEU A 38 -13.73 2.11 5.96
N GLU A 39 -13.18 2.89 6.89
CA GLU A 39 -13.77 3.15 8.21
C GLU A 39 -15.15 3.80 8.11
N LYS A 40 -15.31 4.84 7.28
CA LYS A 40 -16.61 5.49 7.02
C LYS A 40 -17.70 4.54 6.52
N ARG A 41 -17.32 3.38 6.01
CA ARG A 41 -18.22 2.34 5.49
C ARG A 41 -18.34 1.14 6.42
N ASN A 42 -17.75 1.19 7.61
CA ASN A 42 -17.64 0.08 8.57
C ASN A 42 -17.00 -1.16 7.95
N LEU A 43 -16.11 -0.97 6.96
CA LEU A 43 -15.41 -2.06 6.29
C LEU A 43 -14.04 -2.33 6.91
N ASN A 44 -13.54 -1.44 7.76
CA ASN A 44 -12.19 -1.54 8.31
C ASN A 44 -11.99 -2.93 8.94
N ASP A 45 -12.81 -3.30 9.93
CA ASP A 45 -12.69 -4.57 10.66
C ASP A 45 -12.90 -5.82 9.79
N SER A 46 -13.53 -5.68 8.61
CA SER A 46 -13.69 -6.78 7.65
C SER A 46 -12.44 -7.03 6.79
N VAL A 47 -11.47 -6.12 6.80
CA VAL A 47 -10.21 -6.30 6.08
C VAL A 47 -9.30 -7.26 6.85
N ALA A 48 -9.38 -8.55 6.50
CA ALA A 48 -8.57 -9.60 7.11
C ALA A 48 -7.13 -9.66 6.58
N LEU A 49 -6.91 -9.28 5.31
CA LEU A 49 -5.61 -9.42 4.62
C LEU A 49 -5.37 -8.26 3.66
N ILE A 50 -4.09 -7.94 3.42
CA ILE A 50 -3.64 -7.02 2.37
C ILE A 50 -2.66 -7.74 1.47
N GLY A 51 -2.91 -7.69 0.16
CA GLY A 51 -2.00 -8.18 -0.87
C GLY A 51 -1.20 -7.04 -1.49
N HIS A 52 0.13 -7.18 -1.56
CA HIS A 52 1.01 -6.21 -2.23
C HIS A 52 1.47 -6.76 -3.58
N ARG A 53 1.21 -6.00 -4.66
CA ARG A 53 1.72 -6.33 -5.99
C ARG A 53 3.15 -5.80 -6.14
N ILE A 54 4.09 -6.71 -6.35
CA ILE A 54 5.51 -6.39 -6.58
C ILE A 54 5.82 -6.50 -8.07
N ALA A 55 6.55 -5.54 -8.63
CA ALA A 55 6.82 -5.52 -10.06
C ALA A 55 7.80 -6.61 -10.51
N HIS A 56 8.84 -6.91 -9.73
CA HIS A 56 9.82 -7.94 -10.08
C HIS A 56 10.31 -8.73 -8.85
N GLY A 57 10.13 -10.06 -8.85
CA GLY A 57 10.58 -10.96 -7.77
C GLY A 57 11.98 -11.56 -7.95
N GLY A 58 12.60 -11.33 -9.12
CA GLY A 58 13.86 -11.99 -9.47
C GLY A 58 13.68 -13.50 -9.59
N SER A 59 14.75 -14.27 -9.42
CA SER A 59 14.68 -15.73 -9.33
C SER A 59 14.35 -16.25 -7.92
N ILE A 60 14.21 -15.35 -6.94
CA ILE A 60 13.96 -15.70 -5.54
C ILE A 60 12.50 -16.10 -5.34
N PHE A 61 11.58 -15.31 -5.90
CA PHE A 61 10.15 -15.49 -5.72
C PHE A 61 9.55 -16.15 -6.96
N THR A 62 9.21 -17.43 -6.85
CA THR A 62 8.49 -18.20 -7.90
C THR A 62 6.99 -18.29 -7.64
N GLU A 63 6.55 -17.92 -6.44
CA GLU A 63 5.16 -17.88 -6.00
C GLU A 63 4.92 -16.72 -5.02
N SER A 64 3.67 -16.53 -4.61
CA SER A 64 3.31 -15.51 -3.62
C SER A 64 3.83 -15.89 -2.22
N ALA A 65 4.22 -14.90 -1.43
CA ALA A 65 4.76 -15.11 -0.08
C ALA A 65 4.06 -14.21 0.94
N ILE A 66 3.98 -14.69 2.19
CA ILE A 66 3.58 -13.85 3.33
C ILE A 66 4.72 -12.87 3.63
N ILE A 67 4.39 -11.60 3.85
CA ILE A 67 5.39 -10.57 4.15
C ILE A 67 6.00 -10.84 5.53
N THR A 68 7.33 -11.01 5.54
CA THR A 68 8.20 -11.07 6.72
C THR A 68 9.41 -10.16 6.48
N ASP A 69 10.24 -9.92 7.49
CA ASP A 69 11.48 -9.14 7.33
C ASP A 69 12.41 -9.76 6.27
N GLU A 70 12.51 -11.09 6.24
CA GLU A 70 13.28 -11.81 5.21
C GLU A 70 12.73 -11.58 3.80
N VAL A 71 11.40 -11.55 3.63
CA VAL A 71 10.77 -11.26 2.34
C VAL A 71 11.05 -9.81 1.93
N ILE A 72 10.99 -8.86 2.87
CA ILE A 72 11.30 -7.44 2.61
C ILE A 72 12.76 -7.29 2.14
N ASP A 73 13.70 -7.95 2.82
CA ASP A 73 15.11 -7.92 2.46
C ASP A 73 15.39 -8.56 1.09
N ASN A 74 14.73 -9.66 0.79
CA ASN A 74 14.82 -10.29 -0.53
C ASN A 74 14.23 -9.41 -1.64
N ILE A 75 13.10 -8.73 -1.41
CA ILE A 75 12.55 -7.74 -2.35
C ILE A 75 13.53 -6.58 -2.55
N ARG A 76 14.17 -6.09 -1.48
CA ARG A 76 15.20 -5.03 -1.55
C ARG A 76 16.38 -5.48 -2.40
N ARG A 77 16.83 -6.74 -2.24
CA ARG A 77 17.93 -7.33 -3.03
C ARG A 77 17.63 -7.40 -4.53
N VAL A 78 16.39 -7.67 -4.93
CA VAL A 78 16.00 -7.71 -6.35
C VAL A 78 15.47 -6.38 -6.89
N SER A 79 15.34 -5.35 -6.04
CA SER A 79 14.88 -4.02 -6.46
C SER A 79 15.71 -3.39 -7.59
N PRO A 80 17.03 -3.63 -7.73
CA PRO A 80 17.79 -3.18 -8.89
C PRO A 80 17.28 -3.71 -10.26
N LEU A 81 16.50 -4.80 -10.30
CA LEU A 81 15.89 -5.31 -11.53
C LEU A 81 14.70 -4.46 -11.99
N ALA A 82 14.06 -3.71 -11.08
CA ALA A 82 12.94 -2.83 -11.36
C ALA A 82 12.95 -1.61 -10.42
N PRO A 83 13.98 -0.75 -10.48
CA PRO A 83 14.27 0.25 -9.44
C PRO A 83 13.15 1.28 -9.27
N LEU A 84 12.52 1.73 -10.37
CA LEU A 84 11.43 2.69 -10.29
C LEU A 84 10.16 2.14 -9.65
N HIS A 85 10.00 0.81 -9.61
CA HIS A 85 8.77 0.15 -9.16
C HIS A 85 8.96 -0.53 -7.80
N ASN A 86 9.99 -1.35 -7.63
CA ASN A 86 10.15 -2.15 -6.42
C ASN A 86 10.42 -1.31 -5.17
N TYR A 87 11.17 -0.20 -5.27
CA TYR A 87 11.35 0.71 -4.13
C TYR A 87 10.03 1.39 -3.75
N ALA A 88 9.21 1.77 -4.72
CA ALA A 88 7.85 2.26 -4.47
C ALA A 88 6.95 1.18 -3.85
N ASN A 89 7.08 -0.08 -4.28
CA ASN A 89 6.35 -1.19 -3.70
C ASN A 89 6.74 -1.45 -2.24
N LEU A 90 8.04 -1.37 -1.90
CA LEU A 90 8.54 -1.45 -0.52
C LEU A 90 7.95 -0.34 0.36
N SER A 91 7.93 0.91 -0.10
CA SER A 91 7.28 2.00 0.65
C SER A 91 5.77 1.74 0.88
N GLY A 92 5.10 1.09 -0.08
CA GLY A 92 3.70 0.67 0.07
C GLY A 92 3.51 -0.43 1.10
N ILE A 93 4.44 -1.40 1.19
CA ILE A 93 4.45 -2.44 2.23
C ILE A 93 4.60 -1.79 3.61
N GLU A 94 5.63 -0.98 3.80
CA GLU A 94 5.93 -0.30 5.07
C GLU A 94 4.73 0.55 5.55
N SER A 95 4.14 1.32 4.63
CA SER A 95 2.97 2.16 4.92
C SER A 95 1.72 1.33 5.27
N GLY A 96 1.49 0.21 4.56
CA GLY A 96 0.37 -0.69 4.83
C GLY A 96 0.49 -1.38 6.19
N ALA A 97 1.70 -1.83 6.55
CA ALA A 97 1.99 -2.45 7.83
C ALA A 97 1.75 -1.49 9.00
N ALA A 98 2.13 -0.21 8.87
CA ALA A 98 1.89 0.81 9.89
C ALA A 98 0.39 1.05 10.13
N ILE A 99 -0.42 1.03 9.06
CA ILE A 99 -1.88 1.21 9.16
C ILE A 99 -2.55 0.01 9.81
N ILE A 100 -2.20 -1.23 9.43
CA ILE A 100 -2.77 -2.43 10.06
C ILE A 100 -2.37 -2.54 11.53
N SER A 101 -1.10 -2.30 11.86
CA SER A 101 -0.61 -2.47 13.23
C SER A 101 -1.30 -1.51 14.21
N GLY A 102 -1.62 -0.28 13.77
CA GLY A 102 -2.42 0.65 14.56
C GLY A 102 -3.87 0.20 14.82
N ARG A 103 -4.41 -0.69 13.98
CA ARG A 103 -5.79 -1.22 14.09
C ARG A 103 -5.92 -2.36 15.11
N ASN A 104 -4.86 -3.12 15.37
CA ASN A 104 -4.86 -4.24 16.33
C ASN A 104 -4.95 -3.80 17.80
N SER A 105 -5.04 -2.49 18.07
CA SER A 105 -5.20 -1.92 19.41
C SER A 105 -6.65 -1.97 19.94
N GLY A 106 -7.61 -2.48 19.15
CA GLY A 106 -9.06 -2.33 19.43
C GLY A 106 -9.93 -3.58 19.32
N GLY A 107 -9.39 -4.79 19.21
CA GLY A 107 -10.20 -6.00 19.07
C GLY A 107 -9.52 -7.23 19.65
N GLY A 108 -9.91 -7.57 20.89
CA GLY A 108 -9.57 -8.85 21.49
C GLY A 108 -10.23 -10.00 20.71
N ILE A 109 -9.45 -11.06 20.50
CA ILE A 109 -10.00 -12.42 20.45
C ILE A 109 -10.48 -12.83 21.84
#